data_AF-W1SDI9-F1
#
_entry.id   AF-W1SDI9-F1
#
_cell.length_a   1.000
_cell.length_b   1.000
_cell.length_c   1.000
_cell.angle_alpha   90.00
_cell.angle_beta   90.00
_cell.angle_gamma   90.00
#
_symmetry.space_group_name_H-M   'P 1'
#
loop_
_entity.id
_entity.type
_entity.pdbx_description
1 polymer ?
#
loop_
_entity_poly.entity_id
_entity_poly.type
_entity_poly.pdbx_seq_one_letter_code
_entity_poly.pdbx_strand_id
1 'polypeptide(L)'
;MFVAASLMMMLATTPSADAVGMGRKDFSKCLGAQTQPSLDKKLPLGEFQSALKRTCADKEAAFRAAIIAQDKADGMSDKDAQADADDQIAEYVDKITSEYEESSRPR
;
A
#
# COMPACT_ATOMS: atom_id res chain seq x y z
N MET A 1 -4.46 46.29 -25.38
CA MET A 1 -5.55 45.31 -25.20
C MET A 1 -5.18 44.06 -25.98
N PHE A 2 -4.53 43.10 -25.32
CA PHE A 2 -4.44 41.71 -25.77
C PHE A 2 -4.62 40.87 -24.51
N VAL A 3 -5.80 40.26 -24.41
CA VAL A 3 -6.22 39.44 -23.28
C VAL A 3 -5.59 38.06 -23.42
N ALA A 4 -5.20 37.54 -22.26
CA ALA A 4 -4.69 36.22 -21.94
C ALA A 4 -5.33 35.03 -22.67
N ALA A 5 -4.52 33.98 -22.85
CA ALA A 5 -4.95 32.60 -22.66
C ALA A 5 -3.71 31.70 -22.54
N SER A 6 -3.12 31.62 -21.35
CA SER A 6 -2.18 30.56 -21.01
C SER A 6 -2.96 29.26 -20.90
N LEU A 7 -3.00 28.49 -21.99
CA LEU A 7 -3.63 27.17 -22.05
C LEU A 7 -2.80 26.20 -21.17
N MET A 8 -3.11 26.14 -19.87
CA MET A 8 -2.62 25.07 -19.02
C MET A 8 -3.28 23.78 -19.50
N MET A 9 -2.54 22.98 -20.27
CA MET A 9 -2.92 21.61 -20.56
C MET A 9 -2.98 20.86 -19.23
N MET A 10 -4.19 20.62 -18.72
CA MET A 10 -4.38 19.64 -17.67
C MET A 10 -3.95 18.30 -18.25
N LEU A 11 -2.79 17.81 -17.80
CA LEU A 11 -2.37 16.43 -18.01
C LEU A 11 -3.38 15.57 -17.24
N ALA A 12 -4.46 15.19 -17.92
CA ALA A 12 -5.35 14.15 -17.43
C ALA A 12 -4.51 12.87 -17.35
N THR A 13 -4.06 12.53 -16.15
CA THR A 13 -3.49 11.22 -15.87
C THR A 13 -4.61 10.22 -16.08
N THR A 14 -4.64 9.55 -17.23
CA THR A 14 -5.50 8.40 -17.46
C THR A 14 -5.23 7.41 -16.33
N PRO A 15 -6.24 6.98 -15.56
CA PRO A 15 -6.07 5.93 -14.57
C PRO A 15 -5.38 4.75 -15.23
N SER A 16 -4.30 4.25 -14.63
CA SER A 16 -3.67 3.00 -15.08
C SER A 16 -4.75 1.92 -15.10
N ALA A 17 -4.82 1.14 -16.18
CA ALA A 17 -5.80 0.06 -16.34
C ALA A 17 -5.69 -1.02 -15.24
N ASP A 18 -4.57 -1.05 -14.50
CA ASP A 18 -4.35 -1.93 -13.35
C ASP A 18 -3.70 -1.19 -12.17
N ALA A 19 -4.32 -0.11 -11.72
CA ALA A 19 -3.83 0.64 -10.56
C ALA A 19 -3.78 -0.23 -9.29
N VAL A 20 -4.76 -1.11 -9.09
CA VAL A 20 -4.83 -2.03 -7.94
C VAL A 20 -3.68 -3.04 -7.99
N GLY A 21 -3.43 -3.69 -9.12
CA GLY A 21 -2.33 -4.66 -9.27
C GLY A 21 -0.95 -4.01 -9.12
N MET A 22 -0.76 -2.79 -9.62
CA MET A 22 0.46 -2.01 -9.38
C MET A 22 0.64 -1.68 -7.89
N GLY A 23 -0.40 -1.18 -7.22
CA GLY A 23 -0.37 -0.86 -5.79
C GLY A 23 -0.04 -2.09 -4.94
N ARG A 24 -0.70 -3.22 -5.23
CA ARG A 24 -0.47 -4.51 -4.57
C ARG A 24 0.98 -4.96 -4.68
N LYS A 25 1.54 -4.89 -5.90
CA LYS A 25 2.93 -5.26 -6.18
C LYS A 25 3.91 -4.39 -5.41
N ASP A 26 3.72 -3.08 -5.44
CA ASP A 26 4.63 -2.14 -4.80
C ASP A 26 4.58 -2.22 -3.28
N PHE A 27 3.37 -2.38 -2.70
CA PHE A 27 3.21 -2.59 -1.27
C PHE A 27 3.86 -3.90 -0.81
N SER A 28 3.55 -5.01 -1.49
CA SER A 28 4.15 -6.33 -1.17
C SER A 28 5.68 -6.30 -1.27
N LYS A 29 6.22 -5.63 -2.30
CA LYS A 29 7.66 -5.45 -2.47
C LYS A 29 8.27 -4.64 -1.32
N CYS A 30 7.59 -3.58 -0.87
CA CYS A 30 8.05 -2.79 0.26
C CYS A 30 8.11 -3.62 1.54
N LEU A 31 7.04 -4.36 1.84
CA LEU A 31 6.96 -5.23 3.03
C LEU A 31 8.09 -6.25 3.03
N GLY A 32 8.24 -7.01 1.94
CA GLY A 32 9.28 -8.04 1.82
C GLY A 32 10.72 -7.49 1.91
N ALA A 33 10.95 -6.26 1.44
CA ALA A 33 12.27 -5.61 1.55
C ALA A 33 12.67 -5.29 3.00
N GLN A 34 11.74 -5.29 3.96
CA GLN A 34 12.04 -5.05 5.37
C GLN A 34 12.35 -6.33 6.15
N THR A 35 11.97 -7.51 5.64
CA THR A 35 12.04 -8.77 6.39
C THR A 35 13.48 -9.16 6.73
N GLN A 36 14.32 -9.44 5.73
CA GLN A 36 15.70 -9.89 5.97
C GLN A 36 16.53 -8.87 6.78
N PRO A 37 16.52 -7.56 6.46
CA PRO A 37 17.27 -6.59 7.26
C PRO A 37 16.81 -6.51 8.72
N SER A 38 15.54 -6.78 8.99
CA SER A 38 15.00 -6.79 10.35
C SER A 38 15.41 -8.06 11.10
N LEU A 39 15.44 -9.21 10.42
CA LEU A 39 15.96 -10.47 10.98
C LEU A 39 17.45 -10.35 11.33
N ASP A 40 18.25 -9.77 10.43
CA ASP A 40 19.70 -9.56 10.64
C ASP A 40 19.96 -8.67 11.87
N LYS A 41 19.10 -7.67 12.07
CA LYS A 41 19.12 -6.77 13.24
C LYS A 41 18.45 -7.37 14.47
N LYS A 42 17.81 -8.53 14.35
CA LYS A 42 17.02 -9.20 15.40
C LYS A 42 15.99 -8.27 16.02
N LEU A 43 15.27 -7.51 15.18
CA LEU A 43 14.23 -6.61 15.68
C LEU A 43 13.11 -7.43 16.38
N PRO A 44 12.66 -7.02 17.57
CA PRO A 44 11.43 -7.56 18.15
C PRO A 44 10.24 -7.37 17.20
N LEU A 45 9.25 -8.28 17.26
CA LEU A 45 8.09 -8.25 16.37
C LEU A 45 7.37 -6.89 16.34
N GLY A 46 7.18 -6.26 17.50
CA GLY A 46 6.55 -4.94 17.59
C GLY A 46 7.36 -3.81 16.93
N GLU A 47 8.69 -3.92 16.93
CA GLU A 47 9.57 -2.97 16.23
C GLU A 47 9.54 -3.20 14.71
N PHE A 48 9.50 -4.46 14.27
CA PHE A 48 9.30 -4.81 12.86
C PHE A 48 7.98 -4.26 12.33
N GLN A 49 6.86 -4.51 13.03
CA GLN A 49 5.54 -3.95 12.69
C GLN A 49 5.56 -2.42 12.59
N SER A 50 6.21 -1.75 13.54
CA SER A 50 6.36 -0.29 13.52
C SER A 50 7.21 0.19 12.35
N ALA A 51 8.26 -0.55 12.00
CA ALA A 51 9.12 -0.25 10.85
C ALA A 51 8.37 -0.42 9.52
N LEU A 52 7.53 -1.45 9.37
CA LEU A 52 6.67 -1.63 8.21
C LEU A 52 5.73 -0.43 8.02
N LYS A 53 4.97 -0.07 9.07
CA LYS A 53 4.02 1.05 9.05
C LYS A 53 4.68 2.36 8.63
N ARG A 54 5.88 2.65 9.14
CA ARG A 54 6.61 3.88 8.77
C ARG A 54 7.19 3.83 7.37
N THR A 55 7.83 2.73 7.00
CA THR A 55 8.63 2.65 5.77
C THR A 55 7.77 2.43 4.54
N CYS A 56 6.64 1.75 4.69
CA CYS A 56 5.73 1.41 3.60
C CYS A 56 4.48 2.30 3.54
N ALA A 57 4.35 3.33 4.39
CA ALA A 57 3.19 4.21 4.47
C ALA A 57 2.73 4.75 3.11
N ASP A 58 3.65 5.27 2.29
CA ASP A 58 3.30 5.83 0.97
C ASP A 58 2.76 4.75 0.02
N LYS A 59 3.27 3.53 0.11
CA LYS A 59 2.85 2.41 -0.75
C LYS A 59 1.54 1.80 -0.29
N GLU A 60 1.35 1.71 1.02
CA GLU A 60 0.07 1.34 1.64
C GLU A 60 -1.02 2.35 1.24
N ALA A 61 -0.76 3.66 1.37
CA ALA A 61 -1.71 4.70 1.01
C ALA A 61 -2.06 4.68 -0.49
N ALA A 62 -1.08 4.46 -1.36
CA ALA A 62 -1.33 4.34 -2.80
C ALA A 62 -2.15 3.10 -3.14
N PHE A 63 -1.86 1.95 -2.51
CA PHE A 63 -2.63 0.73 -2.71
C PHE A 63 -4.07 0.87 -2.19
N ARG A 64 -4.24 1.42 -0.98
CA ARG A 64 -5.55 1.74 -0.40
C ARG A 64 -6.38 2.61 -1.33
N ALA A 65 -5.79 3.68 -1.84
CA ALA A 65 -6.48 4.60 -2.74
C ALA A 65 -6.90 3.93 -4.04
N ALA A 66 -6.06 3.03 -4.58
CA ALA A 66 -6.38 2.27 -5.79
C ALA A 66 -7.56 1.31 -5.57
N ILE A 67 -7.60 0.59 -4.45
CA ILE A 67 -8.71 -0.31 -4.08
C ILE A 67 -10.00 0.50 -3.98
N ILE A 68 -10.01 1.55 -3.14
CA ILE A 68 -11.19 2.39 -2.93
C ILE A 68 -11.70 2.97 -4.25
N ALA A 69 -10.81 3.42 -5.13
CA ALA A 69 -11.20 3.97 -6.43
C ALA A 69 -11.85 2.92 -7.33
N GLN A 70 -11.33 1.69 -7.33
CA GLN A 70 -11.87 0.60 -8.14
C GLN A 70 -13.21 0.12 -7.58
N ASP A 71 -13.32 -0.14 -6.28
CA ASP A 71 -14.55 -0.61 -5.65
C ASP A 71 -15.71 0.38 -5.86
N LYS A 72 -15.41 1.69 -5.77
CA LYS A 72 -16.39 2.73 -6.07
C LYS A 72 -16.79 2.76 -7.56
N ALA A 73 -15.85 2.49 -8.47
CA ALA A 73 -16.15 2.35 -9.89
C ALA A 73 -17.04 1.12 -10.15
N ASP A 74 -16.89 0.07 -9.34
CA ASP A 74 -17.70 -1.15 -9.36
C ASP A 74 -19.04 -1.02 -8.60
N GLY A 75 -19.33 0.16 -8.04
CA GLY A 75 -20.62 0.50 -7.41
C GLY A 75 -20.70 0.25 -5.91
N MET A 76 -19.58 -0.04 -5.24
CA MET A 76 -19.52 -0.21 -3.80
C MET A 76 -19.74 1.14 -3.06
N SER A 77 -20.31 1.08 -1.85
CA SER A 77 -20.47 2.27 -1.01
C SER A 77 -19.11 2.75 -0.47
N ASP A 78 -19.02 4.03 -0.13
CA ASP A 78 -17.78 4.59 0.46
C ASP A 78 -17.34 3.86 1.73
N LYS A 79 -18.28 3.37 2.53
CA LYS A 79 -18.01 2.62 3.76
C LYS A 79 -17.46 1.23 3.44
N ASP A 80 -18.10 0.53 2.51
CA ASP A 80 -17.72 -0.85 2.17
C ASP A 80 -16.38 -0.85 1.43
N ALA A 81 -16.12 0.10 0.54
CA ALA A 81 -14.83 0.25 -0.15
C ALA A 81 -13.68 0.56 0.80
N GLN A 82 -13.95 1.32 1.88
CA GLN A 82 -12.95 1.54 2.92
C GLN A 82 -12.66 0.25 3.71
N ALA A 83 -13.70 -0.52 4.04
CA ALA A 83 -13.55 -1.78 4.76
C ALA A 83 -12.81 -2.82 3.92
N ASP A 84 -13.13 -2.95 2.62
CA ASP A 84 -12.41 -3.86 1.72
C ASP A 84 -10.93 -3.48 1.59
N ALA A 85 -10.62 -2.19 1.44
CA ALA A 85 -9.24 -1.72 1.43
C ALA A 85 -8.49 -1.97 2.75
N ASP A 86 -9.17 -1.85 3.90
CA ASP A 86 -8.63 -2.20 5.21
C ASP A 86 -8.30 -3.69 5.30
N ASP A 87 -9.26 -4.55 4.93
CA ASP A 87 -9.12 -6.00 4.98
C ASP A 87 -8.00 -6.49 4.05
N GLN A 88 -7.97 -6.02 2.79
CA GLN A 88 -6.91 -6.39 1.85
C GLN A 88 -5.52 -5.98 2.35
N ILE A 89 -5.37 -4.78 2.92
CA ILE A 89 -4.07 -4.33 3.46
C ILE A 89 -3.67 -5.18 4.67
N ALA A 90 -4.63 -5.45 5.57
CA ALA A 90 -4.40 -6.26 6.76
C ALA A 90 -3.88 -7.66 6.40
N GLU A 91 -4.44 -8.33 5.38
CA GLU A 91 -3.97 -9.65 4.94
C GLU A 91 -2.47 -9.68 4.60
N TYR A 92 -1.96 -8.66 3.90
CA TYR A 92 -0.54 -8.56 3.56
C TYR A 92 0.34 -8.32 4.79
N VAL A 93 -0.12 -7.44 5.69
CA VAL A 93 0.61 -7.10 6.92
C VAL A 93 0.64 -8.29 7.89
N ASP A 94 -0.50 -8.96 8.09
CA ASP A 94 -0.62 -10.12 8.95
C ASP A 94 0.24 -11.28 8.45
N LYS A 95 0.21 -11.53 7.13
CA LYS A 95 1.07 -12.54 6.52
C LYS A 95 2.55 -12.28 6.78
N ILE A 96 3.05 -11.07 6.43
CA ILE A 96 4.48 -10.79 6.54
C ILE A 96 4.95 -10.75 8.01
N THR A 97 4.08 -10.31 8.93
CA THR A 97 4.41 -10.26 10.36
C THR A 97 4.39 -11.65 10.99
N SER A 98 3.48 -12.53 10.57
CA SER A 98 3.46 -13.94 10.99
C SER A 98 4.69 -14.69 10.49
N GLU A 99 5.04 -14.55 9.21
CA GLU A 99 6.24 -15.16 8.62
C GLU A 99 7.52 -14.66 9.30
N TYR A 100 7.58 -13.36 9.64
CA TYR A 100 8.69 -12.78 10.38
C TYR A 100 8.78 -13.34 11.80
N GLU A 101 7.66 -13.42 12.53
CA GLU A 101 7.63 -13.96 13.88
C GLU A 101 8.16 -15.39 13.91
N GLU A 102 7.65 -16.24 13.00
CA GLU A 102 8.11 -17.62 12.87
C GLU A 102 9.62 -17.69 12.58
N SER A 103 10.10 -16.89 11.63
CA SER A 103 11.51 -16.84 11.24
C SER A 103 12.43 -16.30 12.35
N SER A 104 11.91 -15.49 13.26
CA SER A 104 12.67 -14.87 14.36
C SER A 104 12.88 -15.78 15.57
N ARG A 105 12.19 -16.92 15.63
CA ARG A 105 12.27 -17.85 16.77
C ARG A 105 13.63 -18.56 16.81
N PRO A 106 14.22 -18.76 18.01
CA PRO A 106 15.39 -19.61 18.16
C PRO A 106 15.10 -21.03 17.67
N ARG A 107 16.02 -21.61 16.89
CA ARG A 107 15.98 -23.02 16.50
C ARG A 107 16.59 -23.92 17.58
#